data_AF-A0A935LAX2-F1
#
_entry.id   AF-A0A935LAX2-F1
#
_cell.length_a   1.000
_cell.length_b   1.000
_cell.length_c   1.000
_cell.angle_alpha   90.00
_cell.angle_beta   90.00
_cell.angle_gamma   90.00
#
_symmetry.space_group_name_H-M   'P 1'
#
loop_
_entity.id
_entity.type
_entity.pdbx_description
1 polymer ?
#
loop_
_entity_poly.entity_id
_entity_poly.type
_entity_poly.pdbx_seq_one_letter_code
_entity_poly.pdbx_strand_id
1 'polypeptide(L)'
;MRLAFKHKDQLSTLSAQLDGPISVPKVPQLDTPIAEAKTAVVSDIDLMHVQLHQGQSIGAIWLLAELARELGITSALGSERAGRLALWQVLARAIDQGSRLSAVRLARVHACGILDLPRFDEDDLYQNLGWLTEQQEFIEKTLFTHSQASNYSAQHHTQSAPEQVTNKSAQRTSDGLFLYDVTSSYLEGSCNELGAFGYNRDGKKGKSQIVIGLLCDGYGVPLGIEVFSGNTQDPKTVKNQIDKLAARFGAKEVTLVGDRGMIKSEQIELLAKKGYSYITAITKPQIEGLLKSGVLRMDLFKDGLAEVSDGVDQVRYVLRRNPVRQSELAASHQSKFERLQALLDKSNQYLDEHKRAKTNLALARIEKNAKSWDYRRGSA
;
A
#
# COMPACT_ATOMS: atom_id res chain seq x y z
N MET A 1 -4.52 -4.73 -14.89
CA MET A 1 -4.39 -5.67 -13.76
C MET A 1 -5.12 -6.95 -14.15
N ARG A 2 -4.53 -8.13 -13.95
CA ARG A 2 -5.15 -9.43 -14.26
C ARG A 2 -5.36 -10.10 -12.93
N LEU A 3 -6.59 -10.33 -12.52
CA LEU A 3 -6.91 -10.89 -11.22
C LEU A 3 -7.59 -12.23 -11.43
N ALA A 4 -7.44 -13.16 -10.49
CA ALA A 4 -8.19 -14.41 -10.46
C ALA A 4 -8.96 -14.47 -9.15
N PHE A 5 -10.13 -15.11 -9.11
CA PHE A 5 -10.98 -15.17 -7.91
C PHE A 5 -11.70 -16.53 -7.82
N LYS A 6 -12.40 -16.80 -6.71
CA LYS A 6 -13.11 -18.08 -6.51
C LYS A 6 -14.59 -17.96 -6.13
N HIS A 7 -15.09 -16.80 -5.71
CA HIS A 7 -16.50 -16.67 -5.28
C HIS A 7 -17.23 -15.43 -5.83
N LYS A 8 -18.54 -15.59 -6.06
CA LYS A 8 -19.42 -14.72 -6.86
C LYS A 8 -19.99 -13.53 -6.08
N ASP A 9 -20.10 -13.65 -4.76
CA ASP A 9 -20.97 -12.76 -3.98
C ASP A 9 -20.28 -11.51 -3.41
N GLN A 10 -18.96 -11.39 -3.52
CA GLN A 10 -18.19 -10.25 -2.96
C GLN A 10 -17.93 -9.10 -3.97
N LEU A 11 -18.32 -9.25 -5.25
CA LEU A 11 -18.01 -8.28 -6.32
C LEU A 11 -19.00 -7.11 -6.42
N SER A 12 -20.27 -7.31 -6.06
CA SER A 12 -21.29 -6.25 -6.08
C SER A 12 -20.95 -5.11 -5.10
N THR A 13 -20.37 -5.47 -3.95
CA THR A 13 -20.01 -4.52 -2.88
C THR A 13 -18.81 -3.65 -3.26
N LEU A 14 -17.78 -4.22 -3.90
CA LEU A 14 -16.56 -3.48 -4.27
C LEU A 14 -16.76 -2.56 -5.48
N SER A 15 -17.57 -2.98 -6.46
CA SER A 15 -17.88 -2.18 -7.65
C SER A 15 -18.69 -0.92 -7.30
N ALA A 16 -19.57 -1.00 -6.29
CA ALA A 16 -20.38 0.14 -5.85
C ALA A 16 -19.56 1.22 -5.14
N GLN A 17 -18.39 0.89 -4.60
CA GLN A 17 -17.55 1.80 -3.80
C GLN A 17 -16.54 2.62 -4.63
N LEU A 18 -16.19 2.15 -5.82
CA LEU A 18 -15.25 2.84 -6.71
C LEU A 18 -15.92 3.95 -7.54
N ASP A 19 -17.26 3.96 -7.64
CA ASP A 19 -18.04 4.90 -8.45
C ASP A 19 -18.79 5.97 -7.61
N GLY A 20 -18.58 6.02 -6.30
CA GLY A 20 -19.22 7.00 -5.41
C GLY A 20 -18.53 8.37 -5.42
N PRO A 21 -19.27 9.49 -5.41
CA PRO A 21 -18.67 10.81 -5.29
C PRO A 21 -17.94 10.94 -3.94
N ILE A 22 -16.69 11.43 -3.98
CA ILE A 22 -15.91 11.76 -2.79
C ILE A 22 -16.63 12.92 -2.09
N SER A 23 -17.31 12.62 -0.98
CA SER A 23 -17.93 13.64 -0.14
C SER A 23 -16.83 14.44 0.53
N VAL A 24 -16.64 15.69 0.11
CA VAL A 24 -15.77 16.65 0.80
C VAL A 24 -16.42 16.96 2.15
N PRO A 25 -15.76 16.71 3.29
CA PRO A 25 -16.33 17.06 4.59
C PRO A 25 -16.58 18.57 4.63
N LYS A 26 -17.78 18.96 5.07
CA LYS A 26 -18.12 20.37 5.31
C LYS A 26 -17.14 20.91 6.35
N VAL A 27 -16.36 21.92 5.97
CA VAL A 27 -15.56 22.71 6.90
C VAL A 27 -16.52 23.25 7.99
N PRO A 28 -16.28 22.98 9.28
CA PRO A 28 -17.09 23.55 10.34
C PRO A 28 -17.01 25.07 10.24
N GLN A 29 -18.15 25.74 10.09
CA GLN A 29 -18.21 27.18 10.29
C GLN A 29 -17.88 27.44 11.77
N LEU A 30 -16.81 28.17 12.04
CA LEU A 30 -16.53 28.70 13.37
C LEU A 30 -17.59 29.77 13.67
N ASP A 31 -18.74 29.34 14.20
CA ASP A 31 -19.82 30.24 14.64
C ASP A 31 -19.62 30.76 16.07
N THR A 32 -18.47 30.50 16.69
CA THR A 32 -18.14 31.11 17.98
C THR A 32 -17.74 32.57 17.76
N PRO A 33 -18.46 33.56 18.33
CA PRO A 33 -18.00 34.93 18.30
C PRO A 33 -16.63 34.96 18.97
N ILE A 34 -15.61 35.43 18.25
CA ILE A 34 -14.34 35.80 18.87
C ILE A 34 -14.71 36.85 19.92
N ALA A 35 -14.61 36.49 21.20
CA ALA A 35 -14.90 37.40 22.30
C ALA A 35 -14.15 38.71 22.02
N GLU A 36 -14.88 39.84 22.01
CA GLU A 36 -14.32 41.16 21.75
C GLU A 36 -13.05 41.34 22.59
N ALA A 37 -11.89 41.25 21.93
CA ALA A 37 -10.63 41.51 22.56
C ALA A 37 -10.69 42.97 23.00
N LYS A 38 -10.72 43.20 24.32
CA LYS A 38 -10.64 44.54 24.91
C LYS A 38 -9.52 45.29 24.22
N THR A 39 -9.87 46.23 23.35
CA THR A 39 -8.91 47.04 22.62
C THR A 39 -8.37 48.05 23.62
N ALA A 40 -7.31 47.65 24.34
CA ALA A 40 -6.51 48.61 25.07
C ALA A 40 -5.83 49.49 24.02
N VAL A 41 -6.26 50.75 23.91
CA VAL A 41 -5.53 51.74 23.12
C VAL A 41 -4.22 51.98 23.85
N VAL A 42 -3.16 51.27 23.45
CA VAL A 42 -1.80 51.54 23.92
C VAL A 42 -1.33 52.78 23.17
N SER A 43 -1.46 53.95 23.80
CA SER A 43 -1.27 55.23 23.11
C SER A 43 0.19 55.67 22.90
N ASP A 44 1.19 54.85 23.24
CA ASP A 44 2.61 55.16 22.99
C ASP A 44 3.45 53.88 22.82
N ILE A 45 3.28 53.15 21.71
CA ILE A 45 4.23 52.10 21.32
C ILE A 45 5.29 52.73 20.41
N ASP A 46 6.51 52.85 20.91
CA ASP A 46 7.67 53.19 20.07
C ASP A 46 7.93 52.04 19.09
N LEU A 47 7.44 52.22 17.85
CA LEU A 47 7.57 51.24 16.77
C LEU A 47 9.03 50.98 16.36
N MET A 48 9.98 51.86 16.73
CA MET A 48 11.40 51.68 16.43
C MET A 48 12.02 50.47 17.15
N HIS A 49 11.37 49.96 18.20
CA HIS A 49 11.84 48.83 19.00
C HIS A 49 10.92 47.59 18.90
N VAL A 50 9.94 47.58 18.00
CA VAL A 50 9.04 46.43 17.81
C VAL A 50 9.74 45.34 16.98
N GLN A 51 9.94 44.19 17.60
CA GLN A 51 10.42 42.99 16.89
C GLN A 51 9.24 42.07 16.59
N LEU A 52 8.99 41.84 15.30
CA LEU A 52 8.05 40.82 14.85
C LEU A 52 8.73 39.45 14.90
N HIS A 53 8.13 38.52 15.65
CA HIS A 53 8.55 37.13 15.70
C HIS A 53 7.46 36.26 15.10
N GLN A 54 7.85 35.31 14.24
CA GLN A 54 6.91 34.31 13.73
C GLN A 54 6.56 33.33 14.85
N GLY A 55 5.27 33.22 15.15
CA GLY A 55 4.75 32.23 16.10
C GLY A 55 4.84 30.79 15.57
N GLN A 56 4.55 29.83 16.44
CA GLN A 56 4.54 28.41 16.07
C GLN A 56 3.41 28.10 15.07
N SER A 57 3.66 27.16 14.17
CA SER A 57 2.67 26.69 13.20
C SER A 57 1.64 25.75 13.85
N ILE A 58 0.35 26.06 13.69
CA ILE A 58 -0.76 25.33 14.33
C ILE A 58 -1.52 24.44 13.33
N GLY A 59 -1.80 24.94 12.13
CA GLY A 59 -2.80 24.34 11.23
C GLY A 59 -2.57 22.86 10.91
N ALA A 60 -1.32 22.48 10.60
CA ALA A 60 -1.00 21.10 10.25
C ALA A 60 -1.17 20.13 11.43
N ILE A 61 -0.69 20.50 12.63
CA ILE A 61 -0.85 19.66 13.83
C ILE A 61 -2.33 19.54 14.19
N TRP A 62 -3.06 20.65 14.21
CA TRP A 62 -4.46 20.65 14.59
C TRP A 62 -5.29 19.75 13.68
N LEU A 63 -5.14 19.89 12.36
CA LEU A 63 -5.84 19.07 11.37
C LEU A 63 -5.51 17.59 11.54
N LEU A 64 -4.24 17.23 11.66
CA LEU A 64 -3.84 15.83 11.79
C LEU A 64 -4.22 15.24 13.14
N ALA A 65 -4.28 16.04 14.21
CA ALA A 65 -4.77 15.61 15.52
C ALA A 65 -6.28 15.32 15.48
N GLU A 66 -7.06 16.12 14.76
CA GLU A 66 -8.48 15.87 14.53
C GLU A 66 -8.68 14.59 13.73
N LEU A 67 -7.97 14.43 12.61
CA LEU A 67 -8.02 13.22 11.79
C LEU A 67 -7.59 11.97 12.59
N ALA A 68 -6.55 12.07 13.41
CA ALA A 68 -6.13 10.97 14.27
C ALA A 68 -7.20 10.60 15.31
N ARG A 69 -8.01 11.55 15.77
CA ARG A 69 -9.13 11.30 16.67
C ARG A 69 -10.28 10.62 15.93
N GLU A 70 -10.65 11.12 14.76
CA GLU A 70 -11.69 10.52 13.91
C GLU A 70 -11.35 9.08 13.51
N LEU A 71 -10.08 8.80 13.22
CA LEU A 71 -9.58 7.47 12.87
C LEU A 71 -9.37 6.55 14.09
N GLY A 72 -9.56 7.04 15.31
CA GLY A 72 -9.36 6.25 16.54
C GLY A 72 -7.89 6.01 16.90
N ILE A 73 -6.94 6.68 16.24
CA ILE A 73 -5.51 6.56 16.52
C ILE A 73 -5.21 7.14 17.91
N THR A 74 -5.80 8.28 18.26
CA THR A 74 -5.58 8.90 19.58
C THR A 74 -6.05 8.00 20.72
N SER A 75 -7.20 7.33 20.57
CA SER A 75 -7.71 6.40 21.59
C SER A 75 -6.88 5.11 21.65
N ALA A 76 -6.45 4.58 20.50
CA ALA A 76 -5.62 3.38 20.44
C ALA A 76 -4.23 3.57 21.07
N LEU A 77 -3.65 4.77 20.95
CA LEU A 77 -2.35 5.10 21.56
C LEU A 77 -2.46 5.51 23.03
N GLY A 78 -3.64 5.95 23.47
CA GLY A 78 -3.88 6.38 24.85
C GLY A 78 -3.29 7.76 25.19
N SER A 79 -3.57 8.21 26.41
CA SER A 79 -3.24 9.56 26.88
C SER A 79 -1.93 9.66 27.67
N GLU A 80 -1.22 8.55 27.86
CA GLU A 80 0.06 8.52 28.59
C GLU A 80 1.21 9.11 27.75
N ARG A 81 2.36 9.37 28.39
CA ARG A 81 3.54 9.94 27.73
C ARG A 81 3.91 9.17 26.47
N ALA A 82 4.00 7.84 26.54
CA ALA A 82 4.39 7.00 25.41
C ALA A 82 3.39 7.10 24.24
N GLY A 83 2.09 7.11 24.55
CA GLY A 83 1.01 7.31 23.58
C GLY A 83 1.08 8.66 22.87
N ARG A 84 1.33 9.74 23.62
CA ARG A 84 1.50 11.09 23.04
C ARG A 84 2.74 11.19 22.15
N LEU A 85 3.85 10.57 22.56
CA LEU A 85 5.07 10.51 21.74
C LEU A 85 4.86 9.68 20.46
N ALA A 86 4.11 8.58 20.54
CA ALA A 86 3.74 7.78 19.38
C ALA A 86 2.85 8.59 18.41
N LEU A 87 1.84 9.30 18.95
CA LEU A 87 0.96 10.15 18.16
C LEU A 87 1.79 11.22 17.46
N TRP A 88 2.69 11.90 18.17
CA TRP A 88 3.60 12.87 17.57
C TRP A 88 4.43 12.27 16.43
N GLN A 89 4.97 11.06 16.57
CA GLN A 89 5.75 10.41 15.50
C GLN A 89 4.91 10.16 14.23
N VAL A 90 3.64 9.77 14.39
CA VAL A 90 2.71 9.61 13.26
C VAL A 90 2.45 10.96 12.58
N LEU A 91 2.12 11.99 13.36
CA LEU A 91 1.81 13.32 12.86
C LEU A 91 3.02 13.95 12.18
N ALA A 92 4.19 13.89 12.82
CA ALA A 92 5.44 14.40 12.28
C ALA A 92 5.75 13.78 10.92
N ARG A 93 5.54 12.46 10.76
CA ARG A 93 5.76 11.76 9.49
C ARG A 93 4.80 12.19 8.37
N ALA A 94 3.57 12.57 8.73
CA ALA A 94 2.59 13.10 7.79
C ALA A 94 2.89 14.55 7.39
N ILE A 95 3.45 15.35 8.30
CA ILE A 95 3.85 16.74 8.04
C ILE A 95 5.15 16.79 7.21
N ASP A 96 6.17 16.09 7.66
CA ASP A 96 7.49 16.03 7.04
C ASP A 96 8.02 14.59 7.08
N GLN A 97 8.42 14.08 5.92
CA GLN A 97 8.98 12.73 5.80
C GLN A 97 10.46 12.66 6.24
N GLY A 98 10.81 13.36 7.32
CA GLY A 98 12.13 13.39 7.93
C GLY A 98 12.41 12.22 8.88
N SER A 99 13.61 12.25 9.48
CA SER A 99 14.03 11.31 10.53
C SER A 99 13.43 11.67 11.90
N ARG A 100 13.64 10.82 12.92
CA ARG A 100 13.23 11.14 14.31
C ARG A 100 13.91 12.42 14.83
N LEU A 101 15.17 12.65 14.46
CA LEU A 101 15.85 13.92 14.74
C LEU A 101 15.14 15.11 14.05
N SER A 102 14.62 14.91 12.82
CA SER A 102 13.77 15.92 12.17
C SER A 102 12.48 16.15 12.94
N ALA A 103 11.83 15.09 13.44
CA ALA A 103 10.62 15.19 14.24
C ALA A 103 10.83 15.97 15.54
N VAL A 104 11.97 15.84 16.22
CA VAL A 104 12.30 16.66 17.41
C VAL A 104 12.41 18.15 17.03
N ARG A 105 13.10 18.47 15.92
CA ARG A 105 13.19 19.85 15.42
C ARG A 105 11.83 20.41 15.00
N LEU A 106 11.02 19.59 14.35
CA LEU A 106 9.68 19.93 13.89
C LEU A 106 8.78 20.33 15.07
N ALA A 107 8.93 19.67 16.22
CA ALA A 107 8.17 20.00 17.43
C ALA A 107 8.50 21.39 18.02
N ARG A 108 9.63 22.00 17.63
CA ARG A 108 10.00 23.34 18.09
C ARG A 108 9.30 24.44 17.29
N VAL A 109 9.02 24.17 16.01
CA VAL A 109 8.39 25.14 15.09
C VAL A 109 6.88 24.99 15.02
N HIS A 110 6.32 23.88 15.49
CA HIS A 110 4.88 23.67 15.59
C HIS A 110 4.38 23.74 17.03
N ALA A 111 3.09 24.09 17.17
CA ALA A 111 2.44 24.22 18.46
C ALA A 111 2.05 22.85 19.06
N CYS A 112 3.04 22.03 19.43
CA CYS A 112 2.82 20.69 19.99
C CYS A 112 2.08 20.68 21.34
N GLY A 113 1.88 21.84 21.97
CA GLY A 113 1.02 21.99 23.15
C GLY A 113 -0.43 21.53 22.90
N ILE A 114 -0.90 21.51 21.65
CA ILE A 114 -2.22 20.98 21.26
C ILE A 114 -2.36 19.48 21.58
N LEU A 115 -1.23 18.75 21.62
CA LEU A 115 -1.18 17.32 21.91
C LEU A 115 -0.87 17.03 23.38
N ASP A 116 -0.78 18.07 24.22
CA ASP A 116 -0.23 18.00 25.58
C ASP A 116 1.10 17.22 25.64
N LEU A 117 1.96 17.42 24.64
CA LEU A 117 3.18 16.65 24.48
C LEU A 117 4.20 17.05 25.57
N PRO A 118 4.72 16.11 26.38
CA PRO A 118 5.78 16.42 27.34
C PRO A 118 7.06 16.82 26.61
N ARG A 119 8.06 17.34 27.34
CA ARG A 119 9.40 17.54 26.76
C ARG A 119 10.00 16.19 26.37
N PHE A 120 10.68 16.15 25.23
CA PHE A 120 11.34 14.96 24.71
C PHE A 120 12.51 15.30 23.78
N ASP A 121 13.36 14.32 23.52
CA ASP A 121 14.45 14.36 22.54
C ASP A 121 14.42 13.15 21.59
N GLU A 122 15.45 12.98 20.76
CA GLU A 122 15.53 11.87 19.81
C GLU A 122 15.58 10.51 20.50
N ASP A 123 16.25 10.40 21.64
CA ASP A 123 16.42 9.14 22.37
C ASP A 123 15.08 8.68 22.94
N ASP A 124 14.27 9.61 23.46
CA ASP A 124 12.88 9.32 23.85
C ASP A 124 12.07 8.74 22.67
N LEU A 125 12.20 9.31 21.47
CA LEU A 125 11.48 8.82 20.29
C LEU A 125 11.94 7.41 19.87
N TYR A 126 13.25 7.13 19.95
CA TYR A 126 13.80 5.81 19.64
C TYR A 126 13.38 4.77 20.67
N GLN A 127 13.43 5.10 21.96
CA GLN A 127 12.97 4.21 23.04
C GLN A 127 11.47 3.92 22.90
N ASN A 128 10.67 4.91 22.50
CA ASN A 128 9.23 4.76 22.30
C ASN A 128 8.88 3.74 21.19
N LEU A 129 9.80 3.40 20.28
CA LEU A 129 9.58 2.32 19.31
C LEU A 129 9.52 0.94 19.98
N GLY A 130 10.24 0.75 21.09
CA GLY A 130 10.14 -0.45 21.91
C GLY A 130 8.73 -0.59 22.49
N TRP A 131 8.22 0.48 23.08
CA TRP A 131 6.84 0.54 23.60
C TRP A 131 5.80 0.27 22.51
N LEU A 132 5.96 0.85 21.31
CA LEU A 132 5.07 0.58 20.17
C LEU A 132 5.05 -0.90 19.79
N THR A 133 6.20 -1.57 19.82
CA THR A 133 6.30 -3.02 19.58
C THR A 133 5.54 -3.81 20.63
N GLU A 134 5.68 -3.45 21.91
CA GLU A 134 4.97 -4.12 23.02
C GLU A 134 3.46 -3.90 22.96
N GLN A 135 3.00 -2.72 22.53
CA GLN A 135 1.58 -2.37 22.44
C GLN A 135 0.92 -2.73 21.11
N GLN A 136 1.64 -3.28 20.15
CA GLN A 136 1.17 -3.49 18.79
C GLN A 136 -0.19 -4.22 18.75
N GLU A 137 -0.33 -5.34 19.46
CA GLU A 137 -1.57 -6.12 19.45
C GLU A 137 -2.75 -5.34 20.05
N PHE A 138 -2.51 -4.54 21.10
CA PHE A 138 -3.54 -3.71 21.72
C PHE A 138 -4.00 -2.58 20.77
N ILE A 139 -3.03 -1.89 20.15
CA ILE A 139 -3.29 -0.81 19.19
C ILE A 139 -4.10 -1.35 18.00
N GLU A 140 -3.65 -2.45 17.38
CA GLU A 140 -4.32 -3.07 16.24
C GLU A 140 -5.76 -3.49 16.57
N LYS A 141 -6.00 -4.11 17.72
CA LYS A 141 -7.36 -4.48 18.16
C LYS A 141 -8.25 -3.28 18.40
N THR A 142 -7.68 -2.21 18.97
CA THR A 142 -8.45 -0.98 19.27
C THR A 142 -8.84 -0.28 17.98
N LEU A 143 -7.91 -0.15 17.03
CA LEU A 143 -8.16 0.41 15.70
C LEU A 143 -9.20 -0.41 14.93
N PHE A 144 -9.08 -1.75 14.95
CA PHE A 144 -10.08 -2.63 14.33
C PHE A 144 -11.47 -2.45 14.96
N THR A 145 -11.55 -2.38 16.28
CA THR A 145 -12.85 -2.18 16.96
C THR A 145 -13.47 -0.82 16.59
N HIS A 146 -12.63 0.22 16.50
CA HIS A 146 -13.06 1.57 16.11
C HIS A 146 -13.55 1.62 14.65
N SER A 147 -12.82 1.00 13.71
CA SER A 147 -13.22 0.96 12.30
C SER A 147 -14.55 0.22 12.12
N GLN A 148 -14.77 -0.87 12.87
CA GLN A 148 -16.02 -1.62 12.86
C GLN A 148 -17.22 -0.79 13.32
N ALA A 149 -17.07 -0.02 14.41
CA ALA A 149 -18.13 0.86 14.91
C ALA A 149 -18.45 2.01 13.93
N SER A 150 -17.43 2.56 13.29
CA SER A 150 -17.55 3.65 12.31
C SER A 150 -18.24 3.18 11.02
N ASN A 151 -17.86 2.00 10.52
CA ASN A 151 -18.45 1.39 9.31
C ASN A 151 -19.92 1.00 9.52
N TYR A 152 -20.29 0.55 10.73
CA TYR A 152 -21.69 0.26 11.09
C TYR A 152 -22.56 1.54 11.04
N SER A 153 -22.04 2.65 11.55
CA SER A 153 -22.76 3.93 11.59
C SER A 153 -22.97 4.52 10.19
N ALA A 154 -22.00 4.34 9.28
CA ALA A 154 -22.10 4.79 7.88
C ALA A 154 -23.12 3.99 7.06
N GLN A 155 -23.28 2.69 7.33
CA GLN A 155 -24.26 1.84 6.63
C GLN A 155 -25.70 2.03 7.12
N HIS A 156 -25.90 2.51 8.35
CA HIS A 156 -27.23 2.67 8.96
C HIS A 156 -27.79 4.11 8.92
N HIS A 157 -27.08 5.08 8.34
CA HIS A 157 -27.60 6.46 8.20
C HIS A 157 -28.64 6.64 7.07
N THR A 158 -29.03 5.56 6.37
CA THR A 158 -30.09 5.58 5.34
C THR A 158 -31.46 5.04 5.80
N GLN A 159 -31.62 4.55 7.03
CA GLN A 159 -32.93 4.19 7.57
C GLN A 159 -33.08 4.56 9.06
N SER A 160 -34.24 5.13 9.38
CA SER A 160 -34.67 5.73 10.64
C SER A 160 -34.33 4.95 11.91
N ALA A 161 -34.01 5.71 12.97
CA ALA A 161 -33.88 5.43 14.41
C ALA A 161 -34.01 3.97 14.93
N PRO A 162 -33.07 3.48 15.77
CA PRO A 162 -33.13 2.11 16.30
C PRO A 162 -33.99 1.99 17.57
N GLU A 163 -34.92 1.03 17.53
CA GLU A 163 -35.54 0.43 18.71
C GLU A 163 -34.49 -0.32 19.54
N GLN A 164 -34.59 -0.22 20.87
CA GLN A 164 -33.65 -0.86 21.79
C GLN A 164 -33.68 -2.38 21.67
N VAL A 165 -32.66 -2.96 21.02
CA VAL A 165 -32.38 -4.39 21.09
C VAL A 165 -31.13 -4.60 21.94
N THR A 166 -31.38 -4.90 23.20
CA THR A 166 -30.38 -5.45 24.12
C THR A 166 -30.05 -6.89 23.72
N ASN A 167 -28.75 -7.17 23.56
CA ASN A 167 -28.04 -8.46 23.70
C ASN A 167 -27.31 -9.00 22.44
N LYS A 168 -25.99 -8.94 22.54
CA LYS A 168 -25.03 -10.02 22.23
C LYS A 168 -25.18 -10.73 20.88
N SER A 169 -24.77 -10.05 19.81
CA SER A 169 -23.75 -10.58 18.90
C SER A 169 -23.34 -9.44 17.99
N ALA A 170 -22.05 -9.08 18.03
CA ALA A 170 -21.47 -8.12 17.12
C ALA A 170 -21.86 -8.52 15.69
N GLN A 171 -22.73 -7.70 15.08
CA GLN A 171 -23.11 -7.82 13.70
C GLN A 171 -21.82 -7.62 12.91
N ARG A 172 -21.30 -8.76 12.46
CA ARG A 172 -19.96 -8.96 11.89
C ARG A 172 -19.76 -8.03 10.71
N THR A 173 -18.51 -7.64 10.49
CA THR A 173 -17.98 -7.14 9.21
C THR A 173 -18.87 -7.57 8.05
N SER A 174 -19.30 -6.64 7.22
CA SER A 174 -19.75 -6.96 5.88
C SER A 174 -18.71 -7.91 5.25
N ASP A 175 -19.14 -9.15 5.06
CA ASP A 175 -18.58 -10.28 4.32
C ASP A 175 -17.24 -10.92 4.74
N GLY A 176 -16.63 -10.54 5.87
CA GLY A 176 -15.44 -11.26 6.36
C GLY A 176 -14.28 -11.28 5.36
N LEU A 177 -14.19 -10.30 4.47
CA LEU A 177 -13.10 -10.15 3.52
C LEU A 177 -11.91 -9.47 4.20
N PHE A 178 -10.76 -10.12 4.17
CA PHE A 178 -9.48 -9.54 4.59
C PHE A 178 -8.51 -9.59 3.43
N LEU A 179 -7.83 -8.49 3.19
CA LEU A 179 -6.82 -8.34 2.14
C LEU A 179 -5.45 -8.42 2.79
N TYR A 180 -4.55 -9.20 2.21
CA TYR A 180 -3.19 -9.32 2.72
C TYR A 180 -2.20 -9.13 1.58
N ASP A 181 -1.34 -8.10 1.69
CA ASP A 181 -0.26 -7.81 0.75
C ASP A 181 1.10 -7.98 1.42
N VAL A 182 2.11 -8.38 0.64
CA VAL A 182 3.48 -8.54 1.11
C VAL A 182 4.43 -7.78 0.20
N THR A 183 5.24 -6.93 0.81
CA THR A 183 6.30 -6.18 0.18
C THR A 183 7.65 -6.47 0.83
N SER A 184 8.73 -5.99 0.22
CA SER A 184 10.08 -6.11 0.77
C SER A 184 10.79 -4.76 0.71
N SER A 185 11.66 -4.47 1.67
CA SER A 185 12.54 -3.30 1.63
C SER A 185 13.97 -3.75 1.85
N TYR A 186 14.89 -3.25 1.01
CA TYR A 186 16.31 -3.46 1.24
C TYR A 186 16.82 -2.57 2.38
N LEU A 187 17.91 -3.00 3.01
CA LEU A 187 18.58 -2.28 4.08
C LEU A 187 19.98 -1.84 3.65
N GLU A 188 20.43 -0.73 4.23
CA GLU A 188 21.81 -0.29 4.20
C GLU A 188 22.42 -0.53 5.58
N GLY A 189 23.54 -1.25 5.65
CA GLY A 189 24.18 -1.67 6.90
C GLY A 189 24.05 -3.17 7.18
N SER A 190 24.71 -3.63 8.26
CA SER A 190 24.82 -5.04 8.64
C SER A 190 24.16 -5.38 9.97
N CYS A 191 23.65 -4.39 10.70
CA CYS A 191 23.12 -4.54 12.05
C CYS A 191 21.60 -4.41 12.06
N ASN A 192 20.90 -5.44 11.59
CA ASN A 192 19.44 -5.55 11.70
C ASN A 192 19.07 -7.01 11.99
N GLU A 193 18.28 -7.23 13.04
CA GLU A 193 17.90 -8.58 13.50
C GLU A 193 17.14 -9.38 12.44
N LEU A 194 16.34 -8.70 11.61
CA LEU A 194 15.55 -9.31 10.55
C LEU A 194 16.24 -9.21 9.18
N GLY A 195 17.36 -8.48 9.08
CA GLY A 195 18.07 -8.26 7.82
C GLY A 195 18.68 -9.54 7.28
N ALA A 196 18.17 -10.05 6.16
CA ALA A 196 18.72 -11.23 5.50
C ALA A 196 18.75 -11.08 3.98
N PHE A 197 19.69 -11.76 3.32
CA PHE A 197 19.74 -11.80 1.87
C PHE A 197 18.62 -12.69 1.33
N GLY A 198 17.80 -12.16 0.44
CA GLY A 198 16.69 -12.90 -0.16
C GLY A 198 16.44 -12.53 -1.61
N TYR A 199 15.27 -12.92 -2.13
CA TYR A 199 14.88 -12.59 -3.51
C TYR A 199 14.69 -11.08 -3.66
N ASN A 200 15.51 -10.50 -4.52
CA ASN A 200 15.67 -9.06 -4.65
C ASN A 200 14.65 -8.48 -5.64
N ARG A 201 13.52 -8.01 -5.12
CA ARG A 201 12.43 -7.43 -5.91
C ARG A 201 12.82 -6.09 -6.57
N ASP A 202 13.73 -5.34 -5.95
CA ASP A 202 14.16 -4.00 -6.40
C ASP A 202 15.40 -4.03 -7.32
N GLY A 203 15.94 -5.21 -7.64
CA GLY A 203 17.13 -5.37 -8.48
C GLY A 203 18.46 -4.92 -7.85
N LYS A 204 18.49 -4.50 -6.58
CA LYS A 204 19.69 -4.09 -5.83
C LYS A 204 20.53 -5.26 -5.30
N LYS A 205 21.46 -5.76 -6.12
CA LYS A 205 22.29 -6.94 -5.76
C LYS A 205 23.12 -6.67 -4.51
N GLY A 206 23.28 -7.71 -3.68
CA GLY A 206 24.18 -7.69 -2.53
C GLY A 206 23.69 -6.88 -1.33
N LYS A 207 22.37 -6.64 -1.22
CA LYS A 207 21.76 -5.97 -0.06
C LYS A 207 20.92 -6.97 0.75
N SER A 208 21.00 -6.86 2.07
CA SER A 208 20.04 -7.52 2.95
C SER A 208 18.69 -6.83 2.81
N GLN A 209 17.62 -7.54 3.14
CA GLN A 209 16.27 -7.02 3.07
C GLN A 209 15.46 -7.48 4.28
N ILE A 210 14.27 -6.89 4.42
CA ILE A 210 13.19 -7.35 5.28
C ILE A 210 11.94 -7.53 4.42
N VAL A 211 11.03 -8.38 4.88
CA VAL A 211 9.72 -8.58 4.26
C VAL A 211 8.67 -7.99 5.19
N ILE A 212 7.69 -7.29 4.64
CA ILE A 212 6.63 -6.60 5.40
C ILE A 212 5.30 -7.11 4.86
N GLY A 213 4.47 -7.67 5.74
CA GLY A 213 3.10 -8.04 5.47
C GLY A 213 2.12 -7.02 6.04
N LEU A 214 1.16 -6.57 5.22
CA LEU A 214 0.10 -5.66 5.64
C LEU A 214 -1.24 -6.39 5.50
N LEU A 215 -1.98 -6.44 6.61
CA LEU A 215 -3.36 -6.91 6.62
C LEU A 215 -4.31 -5.71 6.60
N CYS A 216 -5.30 -5.77 5.72
CA CYS A 216 -6.38 -4.81 5.65
C CYS A 216 -7.74 -5.50 5.73
N ASP A 217 -8.79 -4.74 6.06
CA ASP A 217 -10.17 -5.17 5.86
C ASP A 217 -10.57 -5.12 4.38
N GLY A 218 -11.82 -5.51 4.08
CA GLY A 218 -12.37 -5.48 2.72
C GLY A 218 -12.48 -4.08 2.11
N TYR A 219 -12.38 -3.01 2.92
CA TYR A 219 -12.35 -1.62 2.47
C TYR A 219 -10.92 -1.10 2.27
N GLY A 220 -9.90 -1.92 2.55
CA GLY A 220 -8.49 -1.54 2.45
C GLY A 220 -7.96 -0.79 3.67
N VAL A 221 -8.72 -0.72 4.77
CA VAL A 221 -8.25 -0.10 6.02
C VAL A 221 -7.20 -1.01 6.65
N PRO A 222 -5.99 -0.50 6.97
CA PRO A 222 -4.93 -1.30 7.57
C PRO A 222 -5.32 -1.74 8.99
N LEU A 223 -5.23 -3.04 9.24
CA LEU A 223 -5.58 -3.69 10.51
C LEU A 223 -4.36 -4.16 11.29
N GLY A 224 -3.30 -4.57 10.59
CA GLY A 224 -2.10 -5.08 11.23
C GLY A 224 -0.93 -5.14 10.28
N ILE A 225 0.27 -5.05 10.84
CA ILE A 225 1.53 -5.07 10.11
C ILE A 225 2.47 -6.07 10.76
N GLU A 226 3.16 -6.88 9.95
CA GLU A 226 4.13 -7.84 10.45
C GLU A 226 5.42 -7.71 9.63
N VAL A 227 6.56 -7.70 10.31
CA VAL A 227 7.88 -7.65 9.66
C VAL A 227 8.59 -8.98 9.84
N PHE A 228 9.10 -9.53 8.74
CA PHE A 228 9.77 -10.82 8.67
C PHE A 228 11.21 -10.68 8.17
N SER A 229 12.00 -11.72 8.39
CA SER A 229 13.36 -11.77 7.89
C SER A 229 13.40 -11.77 6.36
N GLY A 230 14.38 -11.09 5.76
CA GLY A 230 14.48 -10.89 4.30
C GLY A 230 14.56 -12.16 3.44
N ASN A 231 14.99 -13.27 4.02
CA ASN A 231 15.07 -14.57 3.37
C ASN A 231 13.78 -15.41 3.54
N THR A 232 12.74 -14.84 4.15
CA THR A 232 11.44 -15.50 4.34
C THR A 232 10.78 -15.69 2.98
N GLN A 233 11.15 -16.77 2.30
CA GLN A 233 10.44 -17.31 1.14
C GLN A 233 9.35 -18.29 1.57
N ASP A 234 9.34 -18.70 2.84
CA ASP A 234 8.53 -19.81 3.33
C ASP A 234 7.06 -19.38 3.52
N PRO A 235 6.14 -19.85 2.67
CA PRO A 235 4.73 -19.52 2.75
C PRO A 235 4.10 -19.99 4.06
N LYS A 236 4.70 -20.97 4.73
CA LYS A 236 4.22 -21.51 6.01
C LYS A 236 4.27 -20.46 7.12
N THR A 237 5.31 -19.61 7.15
CA THR A 237 5.49 -18.59 8.19
C THR A 237 4.48 -17.46 8.01
N VAL A 238 4.32 -16.97 6.77
CA VAL A 238 3.31 -15.97 6.41
C VAL A 238 1.90 -16.49 6.73
N LYS A 239 1.62 -17.75 6.38
CA LYS A 239 0.33 -18.39 6.64
C LYS A 239 -0.01 -18.50 8.13
N ASN A 240 0.90 -18.98 8.97
CA ASN A 240 0.64 -19.13 10.41
C ASN A 240 0.33 -17.78 11.07
N GLN A 241 0.91 -16.69 10.55
CA GLN A 241 0.63 -15.35 11.05
C GLN A 241 -0.68 -14.78 10.48
N ILE A 242 -1.01 -15.07 9.22
CA ILE A 242 -2.35 -14.79 8.68
C ILE A 242 -3.42 -15.51 9.51
N ASP A 243 -3.22 -16.78 9.87
CA ASP A 243 -4.17 -17.53 10.70
C ASP A 243 -4.35 -16.86 12.08
N LYS A 244 -3.26 -16.42 12.70
CA LYS A 244 -3.29 -15.72 14.00
C LYS A 244 -3.96 -14.36 13.91
N LEU A 245 -3.65 -13.57 12.89
CA LEU A 245 -4.27 -12.27 12.64
C LEU A 245 -5.76 -12.42 12.31
N ALA A 246 -6.11 -13.36 11.43
CA ALA A 246 -7.48 -13.71 11.09
C ALA A 246 -8.27 -14.13 12.35
N ALA A 247 -7.69 -15.01 13.18
CA ALA A 247 -8.30 -15.42 14.44
C ALA A 247 -8.45 -14.24 15.42
N ARG A 248 -7.43 -13.37 15.52
CA ARG A 248 -7.44 -12.15 16.36
C ARG A 248 -8.60 -11.22 16.00
N PHE A 249 -8.94 -11.11 14.72
CA PHE A 249 -10.01 -10.23 14.22
C PHE A 249 -11.34 -10.96 13.93
N GLY A 250 -11.44 -12.26 14.23
CA GLY A 250 -12.67 -13.04 14.02
C GLY A 250 -13.04 -13.29 12.57
N ALA A 251 -12.04 -13.27 11.66
CA ALA A 251 -12.20 -13.50 10.24
C ALA A 251 -12.66 -14.95 9.97
N LYS A 252 -13.74 -15.09 9.18
CA LYS A 252 -14.22 -16.40 8.71
C LYS A 252 -13.66 -16.78 7.35
N GLU A 253 -13.41 -15.78 6.52
CA GLU A 253 -12.85 -15.92 5.18
C GLU A 253 -11.62 -15.00 5.10
N VAL A 254 -10.62 -15.39 4.33
CA VAL A 254 -9.42 -14.58 4.13
C VAL A 254 -9.07 -14.65 2.66
N THR A 255 -8.83 -13.50 2.03
CA THR A 255 -8.44 -13.40 0.62
C THR A 255 -7.05 -12.80 0.51
N LEU A 256 -6.06 -13.64 0.22
CA LEU A 256 -4.69 -13.17 0.04
C LEU A 256 -4.54 -12.46 -1.30
N VAL A 257 -3.95 -11.28 -1.32
CA VAL A 257 -3.70 -10.53 -2.55
C VAL A 257 -2.20 -10.42 -2.77
N GLY A 258 -1.67 -11.16 -3.75
CA GLY A 258 -0.24 -11.20 -4.03
C GLY A 258 0.08 -10.73 -5.44
N ASP A 259 1.20 -10.03 -5.59
CA ASP A 259 1.75 -9.69 -6.90
C ASP A 259 2.12 -10.95 -7.69
N ARG A 260 2.36 -10.78 -8.98
CA ARG A 260 2.72 -11.85 -9.92
C ARG A 260 3.90 -12.67 -9.37
N GLY A 261 3.68 -13.98 -9.23
CA GLY A 261 4.73 -14.91 -8.81
C GLY A 261 4.95 -15.01 -7.30
N MET A 262 4.23 -14.24 -6.48
CA MET A 262 4.29 -14.36 -5.02
C MET A 262 3.55 -15.60 -4.49
N ILE A 263 2.50 -16.05 -5.21
CA ILE A 263 1.71 -17.22 -4.84
C ILE A 263 1.98 -18.34 -5.86
N LYS A 264 2.85 -19.27 -5.48
CA LYS A 264 3.17 -20.50 -6.22
C LYS A 264 2.06 -21.54 -6.08
N SER A 265 2.04 -22.52 -6.98
CA SER A 265 1.00 -23.57 -7.01
C SER A 265 0.83 -24.32 -5.68
N GLU A 266 1.94 -24.65 -5.01
CA GLU A 266 1.91 -25.30 -3.68
C GLU A 266 1.21 -24.44 -2.61
N GLN A 267 1.31 -23.11 -2.73
CA GLN A 267 0.65 -22.17 -1.83
C GLN A 267 -0.85 -22.11 -2.12
N ILE A 268 -1.21 -22.10 -3.41
CA ILE A 268 -2.62 -22.11 -3.85
C ILE A 268 -3.35 -23.34 -3.30
N GLU A 269 -2.76 -24.53 -3.42
CA GLU A 269 -3.34 -25.76 -2.89
C GLU A 269 -3.50 -25.72 -1.37
N LEU A 270 -2.51 -25.16 -0.67
CA LEU A 270 -2.51 -25.04 0.77
C LEU A 270 -3.55 -24.03 1.29
N LEU A 271 -3.80 -22.95 0.54
CA LEU A 271 -4.86 -21.97 0.80
C LEU A 271 -6.23 -22.60 0.55
N ALA A 272 -6.39 -23.32 -0.56
CA ALA A 272 -7.63 -24.03 -0.90
C ALA A 272 -8.00 -25.05 0.18
N LYS A 273 -7.03 -25.82 0.72
CA LYS A 273 -7.26 -26.78 1.82
C LYS A 273 -7.74 -26.13 3.13
N LYS A 274 -7.44 -24.85 3.34
CA LYS A 274 -7.85 -24.08 4.52
C LYS A 274 -9.13 -23.25 4.32
N GLY A 275 -9.72 -23.28 3.13
CA GLY A 275 -10.88 -22.45 2.79
C GLY A 275 -10.53 -20.98 2.55
N TYR A 276 -9.26 -20.66 2.29
CA TYR A 276 -8.84 -19.31 1.95
C TYR A 276 -8.91 -19.05 0.45
N SER A 277 -9.28 -17.83 0.10
CA SER A 277 -9.27 -17.33 -1.26
C SER A 277 -7.96 -16.62 -1.56
N TYR A 278 -7.64 -16.47 -2.84
CA TYR A 278 -6.46 -15.72 -3.27
C TYR A 278 -6.75 -14.94 -4.53
N ILE A 279 -5.98 -13.87 -4.70
CA ILE A 279 -5.96 -13.02 -5.87
C ILE A 279 -4.49 -12.85 -6.24
N THR A 280 -4.13 -13.28 -7.45
CA THR A 280 -2.78 -13.05 -7.97
C THR A 280 -2.79 -12.87 -9.48
N ALA A 281 -1.75 -12.23 -9.99
CA ALA A 281 -1.54 -12.09 -11.41
C ALA A 281 -0.83 -13.34 -11.97
N ILE A 282 -1.41 -13.91 -13.03
CA ILE A 282 -0.78 -15.00 -13.79
C ILE A 282 0.41 -14.52 -14.63
N THR A 283 1.37 -15.41 -14.82
CA THR A 283 2.61 -15.19 -15.59
C THR A 283 2.37 -15.32 -17.10
N LYS A 284 3.29 -14.80 -17.93
CA LYS A 284 3.20 -14.92 -19.39
C LYS A 284 3.13 -16.38 -19.87
N PRO A 285 3.95 -17.32 -19.37
CA PRO A 285 3.83 -18.74 -19.76
C PRO A 285 2.48 -19.35 -19.38
N GLN A 286 1.92 -19.00 -18.22
CA GLN A 286 0.58 -19.46 -17.82
C GLN A 286 -0.50 -18.94 -18.77
N ILE A 287 -0.41 -17.67 -19.17
CA ILE A 287 -1.35 -17.08 -20.14
C ILE A 287 -1.25 -17.78 -21.49
N GLU A 288 -0.04 -18.02 -21.99
CA GLU A 288 0.18 -18.75 -23.22
C GLU A 288 -0.39 -20.18 -23.14
N GLY A 289 -0.23 -20.85 -22.00
CA GLY A 289 -0.85 -22.16 -21.74
C GLY A 289 -2.38 -22.11 -21.78
N LEU A 290 -2.99 -21.11 -21.13
CA LEU A 290 -4.44 -20.93 -21.08
C LEU A 290 -5.05 -20.51 -22.43
N LEU A 291 -4.29 -19.77 -23.25
CA LEU A 291 -4.67 -19.48 -24.64
C LEU A 291 -4.63 -20.74 -25.50
N LYS A 292 -3.61 -21.60 -25.32
CA LYS A 292 -3.48 -22.87 -26.04
C LYS A 292 -4.57 -23.87 -25.65
N SER A 293 -4.96 -23.92 -24.38
CA SER A 293 -6.04 -24.79 -23.89
C SER A 293 -7.44 -24.26 -24.22
N GLY A 294 -7.56 -23.04 -24.75
CA GLY A 294 -8.83 -22.41 -25.10
C GLY A 294 -9.61 -21.83 -23.93
N VAL A 295 -9.08 -21.88 -22.70
CA VAL A 295 -9.68 -21.26 -21.51
C VAL A 295 -9.69 -19.73 -21.66
N LEU A 296 -8.57 -19.15 -22.10
CA LEU A 296 -8.51 -17.75 -22.47
C LEU A 296 -8.73 -17.61 -23.98
N ARG A 297 -9.53 -16.61 -24.36
CA ARG A 297 -9.74 -16.23 -25.76
C ARG A 297 -9.42 -14.76 -25.95
N MET A 298 -8.85 -14.40 -27.11
CA MET A 298 -8.35 -13.04 -27.35
C MET A 298 -9.46 -11.98 -27.36
N ASP A 299 -10.68 -12.37 -27.71
CA ASP A 299 -11.88 -11.55 -27.68
C ASP A 299 -12.33 -11.15 -26.26
N LEU A 300 -11.83 -11.83 -25.22
CA LEU A 300 -12.08 -11.46 -23.82
C LEU A 300 -11.26 -10.22 -23.38
N PHE A 301 -10.21 -9.84 -24.12
CA PHE A 301 -9.37 -8.69 -23.79
C PHE A 301 -9.96 -7.38 -24.35
N LYS A 302 -11.14 -7.00 -23.84
CA LYS A 302 -11.84 -5.74 -24.16
C LYS A 302 -11.59 -4.68 -23.08
N ASP A 303 -12.15 -3.49 -23.27
CA ASP A 303 -12.02 -2.37 -22.31
C ASP A 303 -12.80 -2.60 -21.00
N GLY A 304 -13.86 -3.41 -21.06
CA GLY A 304 -14.61 -3.89 -19.89
C GLY A 304 -13.96 -5.09 -19.19
N LEU A 305 -14.43 -5.37 -17.97
CA LEU A 305 -14.03 -6.55 -17.23
C LEU A 305 -14.63 -7.80 -17.90
N ALA A 306 -13.81 -8.83 -18.11
CA ALA A 306 -14.26 -10.14 -18.59
C ALA A 306 -13.84 -11.21 -17.60
N GLU A 307 -14.68 -12.24 -17.45
CA GLU A 307 -14.46 -13.34 -16.51
C GLU A 307 -14.55 -14.68 -17.23
N VAL A 308 -13.69 -15.62 -16.86
CA VAL A 308 -13.73 -17.02 -17.33
C VAL A 308 -13.24 -17.96 -16.24
N SER A 309 -13.76 -19.18 -16.18
CA SER A 309 -13.27 -20.22 -15.25
C SER A 309 -12.58 -21.33 -16.05
N ASP A 310 -11.56 -21.97 -15.47
CA ASP A 310 -10.94 -23.16 -16.08
C ASP A 310 -11.83 -24.41 -16.02
N GLY A 311 -12.89 -24.40 -15.21
CA GLY A 311 -13.82 -25.52 -15.02
C GLY A 311 -13.24 -26.72 -14.26
N VAL A 312 -11.93 -26.94 -14.32
CA VAL A 312 -11.21 -28.05 -13.67
C VAL A 312 -10.96 -27.75 -12.20
N ASP A 313 -10.22 -26.69 -11.91
CA ASP A 313 -9.87 -26.30 -10.54
C ASP A 313 -10.82 -25.21 -10.00
N GLN A 314 -11.80 -24.80 -10.82
CA GLN A 314 -12.74 -23.71 -10.55
C GLN A 314 -12.02 -22.39 -10.27
N VAL A 315 -10.87 -22.17 -10.90
CA VAL A 315 -10.14 -20.91 -10.81
C VAL A 315 -10.76 -19.91 -11.78
N ARG A 316 -11.30 -18.80 -11.27
CA ARG A 316 -11.81 -17.69 -12.09
C ARG A 316 -10.64 -16.83 -12.53
N TYR A 317 -10.55 -16.50 -13.80
CA TYR A 317 -9.67 -15.48 -14.36
C TYR A 317 -10.49 -14.24 -14.72
N VAL A 318 -9.98 -13.09 -14.34
CA VAL A 318 -10.56 -11.77 -14.56
C VAL A 318 -9.57 -10.94 -15.37
N LEU A 319 -10.07 -10.46 -16.50
CA LEU A 319 -9.29 -9.94 -17.61
C LEU A 319 -9.80 -8.54 -17.93
N ARG A 320 -8.87 -7.64 -18.25
CA ARG A 320 -9.19 -6.32 -18.81
C ARG A 320 -8.03 -5.85 -19.66
N ARG A 321 -8.32 -5.18 -20.78
CA ARG A 321 -7.33 -4.44 -21.54
C ARG A 321 -6.96 -3.16 -20.77
N ASN A 322 -5.69 -3.01 -20.40
CA ASN A 322 -5.20 -1.77 -19.80
C ASN A 322 -4.69 -0.82 -20.92
N PRO A 323 -5.38 0.30 -21.20
CA PRO A 323 -4.99 1.22 -22.28
C PRO A 323 -3.64 1.91 -22.02
N VAL A 324 -3.31 2.18 -20.75
CA VAL A 324 -1.99 2.73 -20.37
C VAL A 324 -0.90 1.72 -20.71
N ARG A 325 -1.09 0.46 -20.31
CA ARG A 325 -0.12 -0.61 -20.60
C ARG A 325 0.02 -0.89 -22.10
N GLN A 326 -1.05 -0.76 -22.87
CA GLN A 326 -1.01 -0.87 -24.33
C GLN A 326 -0.13 0.24 -24.93
N SER A 327 -0.30 1.47 -24.46
CA SER A 327 0.48 2.62 -24.92
C SER A 327 1.96 2.47 -24.56
N GLU A 328 2.27 2.01 -23.34
CA GLU A 328 3.64 1.69 -22.91
C GLU A 328 4.28 0.59 -23.78
N LEU A 329 3.52 -0.45 -24.11
CA LEU A 329 3.98 -1.54 -24.99
C LEU A 329 4.24 -1.02 -26.40
N ALA A 330 3.35 -0.20 -26.95
CA ALA A 330 3.50 0.41 -28.26
C ALA A 330 4.75 1.31 -28.32
N ALA A 331 4.93 2.18 -27.33
CA ALA A 331 6.11 3.04 -27.23
C ALA A 331 7.40 2.21 -27.09
N SER A 332 7.38 1.14 -26.30
CA SER A 332 8.54 0.25 -26.16
C SER A 332 8.85 -0.51 -27.45
N HIS A 333 7.84 -0.93 -28.21
CA HIS A 333 8.02 -1.57 -29.52
C HIS A 333 8.60 -0.58 -30.54
N GLN A 334 8.06 0.64 -30.57
CA GLN A 334 8.55 1.71 -31.43
C GLN A 334 10.01 2.05 -31.13
N SER A 335 10.36 2.24 -29.86
CA SER A 335 11.75 2.49 -29.43
C SER A 335 12.70 1.34 -29.82
N LYS A 336 12.26 0.08 -29.72
CA LYS A 336 13.05 -1.07 -30.17
C LYS A 336 13.25 -1.07 -31.68
N PHE A 337 12.20 -0.73 -32.43
CA PHE A 337 12.24 -0.66 -33.89
C PHE A 337 13.21 0.44 -34.35
N GLU A 338 13.10 1.65 -33.80
CA GLU A 338 14.01 2.77 -34.10
C GLU A 338 15.46 2.41 -33.78
N ARG A 339 15.70 1.74 -32.66
CA ARG A 339 17.04 1.29 -32.27
C ARG A 339 17.60 0.22 -33.22
N LEU A 340 16.75 -0.67 -33.71
CA LEU A 340 17.13 -1.67 -34.71
C LEU A 340 17.45 -1.00 -36.04
N GLN A 341 16.63 -0.03 -36.45
CA GLN A 341 16.80 0.71 -37.69
C GLN A 341 18.10 1.53 -37.67
N ALA A 342 18.39 2.26 -36.60
CA ALA A 342 19.64 2.98 -36.43
C ALA A 342 20.89 2.06 -36.47
N LEU A 343 20.79 0.84 -35.92
CA LEU A 343 21.86 -0.15 -36.05
C LEU A 343 22.02 -0.64 -37.49
N LEU A 344 20.91 -0.82 -38.20
CA LEU A 344 20.90 -1.28 -39.58
C LEU A 344 21.50 -0.22 -40.51
N ASP A 345 21.11 1.04 -40.34
CA ASP A 345 21.63 2.18 -41.09
C ASP A 345 23.14 2.33 -40.87
N LYS A 346 23.60 2.28 -39.61
CA LYS A 346 25.03 2.31 -39.28
C LYS A 346 25.79 1.14 -39.86
N SER A 347 25.16 -0.04 -39.89
CA SER A 347 25.78 -1.23 -40.45
C SER A 347 25.87 -1.18 -41.98
N ASN A 348 24.85 -0.65 -42.65
CA ASN A 348 24.85 -0.44 -44.09
C ASN A 348 25.90 0.59 -44.49
N GLN A 349 25.97 1.73 -43.80
CA GLN A 349 27.01 2.73 -44.01
C GLN A 349 28.43 2.12 -43.88
N TYR A 350 28.66 1.31 -42.84
CA TYR A 350 29.95 0.66 -42.65
C TYR A 350 30.30 -0.31 -43.78
N LEU A 351 29.34 -1.08 -44.28
CA LEU A 351 29.52 -2.01 -45.39
C LEU A 351 29.82 -1.28 -46.70
N ASP A 352 29.18 -0.13 -46.93
CA ASP A 352 29.43 0.71 -48.11
C ASP A 352 30.84 1.30 -48.10
N GLU A 353 31.31 1.76 -46.93
CA GLU A 353 32.65 2.32 -46.75
C GLU A 353 33.76 1.25 -46.80
N HIS A 354 33.46 -0.02 -46.47
CA HIS A 354 34.44 -1.10 -46.33
C HIS A 354 34.14 -2.30 -47.23
N LYS A 355 34.57 -2.24 -48.50
CA LYS A 355 34.33 -3.26 -49.54
C LYS A 355 34.77 -4.70 -49.22
N ARG A 356 35.59 -4.92 -48.18
CA ARG A 356 36.04 -6.25 -47.72
C ARG A 356 35.20 -6.79 -46.54
N ALA A 357 34.30 -5.98 -45.97
CA ALA A 357 33.45 -6.39 -44.88
C ALA A 357 32.39 -7.38 -45.37
N LYS A 358 32.09 -8.40 -44.56
CA LYS A 358 31.14 -9.47 -44.92
C LYS A 358 29.75 -9.15 -44.38
N THR A 359 28.78 -9.06 -45.27
CA THR A 359 27.35 -8.84 -44.97
C THR A 359 26.79 -9.86 -43.97
N ASN A 360 27.17 -11.14 -44.09
CA ASN A 360 26.69 -12.20 -43.19
C ASN A 360 27.10 -11.98 -41.71
N LEU A 361 28.28 -11.40 -41.46
CA LEU A 361 28.74 -11.10 -40.09
C LEU A 361 27.99 -9.90 -39.48
N ALA A 362 27.68 -8.90 -40.31
CA ALA A 362 26.86 -7.75 -39.93
C ALA A 362 25.43 -8.19 -39.57
N LEU A 363 24.82 -9.03 -40.42
CA LEU A 363 23.49 -9.60 -40.18
C LEU A 363 23.44 -10.38 -38.86
N ALA A 364 24.38 -11.31 -38.64
CA ALA A 364 24.44 -12.10 -37.42
C ALA A 364 24.59 -11.23 -36.15
N ARG A 365 25.30 -10.10 -36.25
CA ARG A 365 25.45 -9.14 -35.14
C ARG A 365 24.14 -8.40 -34.84
N ILE A 366 23.40 -7.99 -35.88
CA ILE A 366 22.09 -7.35 -35.73
C ILE A 366 21.09 -8.35 -35.13
N GLU A 367 21.04 -9.58 -35.63
CA GLU A 367 20.18 -10.64 -35.10
C GLU A 367 20.48 -10.95 -33.63
N LYS A 368 21.76 -11.00 -33.24
CA LYS A 368 22.17 -11.19 -31.84
C LYS A 368 21.67 -10.04 -30.96
N ASN A 369 21.77 -8.80 -31.43
CA ASN A 369 21.26 -7.63 -30.71
C ASN A 369 19.73 -7.66 -30.58
N ALA A 370 19.02 -7.98 -31.66
CA ALA A 370 17.57 -8.13 -31.68
C ALA A 370 17.10 -9.18 -30.66
N LYS A 371 17.70 -10.37 -30.66
CA LYS A 371 17.42 -11.44 -29.70
C LYS A 371 17.69 -11.01 -28.24
N SER A 372 18.77 -10.25 -28.02
CA SER A 372 19.11 -9.76 -26.67
C SER A 372 18.09 -8.74 -26.11
N TRP A 373 17.40 -7.99 -26.98
CA TRP A 373 16.37 -7.03 -26.59
C TRP A 373 15.01 -7.67 -26.35
N ASP A 374 14.80 -8.87 -26.88
CA ASP A 374 13.61 -9.67 -26.64
C ASP A 374 13.70 -10.42 -25.29
N TYR A 375 14.90 -10.91 -24.94
CA TYR A 375 15.13 -11.71 -23.73
C TYR A 375 15.07 -10.92 -22.40
N ARG A 376 15.31 -9.59 -22.41
CA ARG A 376 15.35 -8.76 -21.18
C ARG A 376 14.00 -8.59 -20.45
N ARG A 377 12.93 -9.28 -20.85
CA ARG A 377 11.62 -9.25 -20.17
C ARG A 377 11.05 -10.61 -19.78
N GLY A 378 11.81 -11.71 -19.90
CA GLY A 378 11.39 -13.02 -19.40
C GLY A 378 11.37 -13.15 -17.86
N SER A 379 11.90 -12.17 -17.14
CA SER A 379 12.20 -12.24 -15.71
C SER A 379 11.78 -10.99 -14.91
N ALA A 380 10.69 -10.33 -15.30
CA ALA A 380 10.10 -9.22 -14.54
C ALA A 380 8.57 -9.32 -14.46
#